data_AF-A0A1I0Y0H2-F1
#
_entry.id   AF-A0A1I0Y0H2-F1
#
_cell.length_a   1.000
_cell.length_b   1.000
_cell.length_c   1.000
_cell.angle_alpha   90.00
_cell.angle_beta   90.00
_cell.angle_gamma   90.00
#
_symmetry.space_group_name_H-M   'P 1'
#
loop_
_entity.id
_entity.type
_entity.pdbx_description
1 polymer ?
#
loop_
_entity_poly.entity_id
_entity_poly.type
_entity_poly.pdbx_seq_one_letter_code
_entity_poly.pdbx_strand_id
1 'polypeptide(L)'
;MTDHTLGIGAAVASIALGATVIEKHFTLSRADGGVDSAFSLEPEEMKLLVRECNTAYQALGEVRYNTQAQEQKSLQFRRSLYIVEDMKKGEVLTEKNLRSIRSGMGLKPKYYDMLLGKKVNCNIDRDPALYGAMIS
;
A
#
# COMPACT_ATOMS: atom_id res chain seq x y z
N MET A 1 -23.81 15.54 15.36
CA MET A 1 -23.26 16.87 15.71
C MET A 1 -23.30 17.67 14.42
N THR A 2 -24.08 18.74 14.39
CA THR A 2 -24.27 19.60 13.21
C THR A 2 -23.01 20.40 12.91
N ASP A 3 -22.66 20.51 11.62
CA ASP A 3 -21.43 21.16 11.19
C ASP A 3 -21.65 22.63 10.79
N HIS A 4 -21.24 23.56 11.66
CA HIS A 4 -21.28 25.02 11.42
C HIS A 4 -19.93 25.60 10.96
N THR A 5 -18.95 24.78 10.57
CA THR A 5 -17.68 25.31 10.06
C THR A 5 -17.83 25.93 8.68
N LEU A 6 -16.96 26.87 8.32
CA LEU A 6 -16.88 27.36 6.95
C LEU A 6 -16.35 26.26 6.00
N GLY A 7 -16.95 26.16 4.81
CA GLY A 7 -16.57 25.19 3.79
C GLY A 7 -16.96 23.74 4.14
N ILE A 8 -16.34 22.79 3.43
CA ILE A 8 -16.75 21.36 3.41
C ILE A 8 -15.77 20.42 4.12
N GLY A 9 -14.60 20.92 4.56
CA GLY A 9 -13.49 20.08 5.00
C GLY A 9 -13.82 19.24 6.24
N ALA A 10 -14.50 19.82 7.22
CA ALA A 10 -14.91 19.10 8.44
C ALA A 10 -15.90 17.97 8.12
N ALA A 11 -16.90 18.26 7.28
CA ALA A 11 -17.85 17.27 6.79
C ALA A 11 -17.16 16.11 6.05
N VAL A 12 -16.23 16.39 5.14
CA VAL A 12 -15.46 15.34 4.43
C VAL A 12 -14.61 14.53 5.40
N ALA A 13 -13.90 15.17 6.33
CA ALA A 13 -13.08 14.50 7.33
C ALA A 13 -13.91 13.57 8.25
N SER A 14 -15.16 13.94 8.55
CA SER A 14 -16.04 13.13 9.38
C SER A 14 -16.32 11.73 8.80
N ILE A 15 -16.27 11.57 7.47
CA ILE A 15 -16.41 10.27 6.80
C ILE A 15 -15.31 9.31 7.26
N ALA A 16 -14.07 9.79 7.34
CA ALA A 16 -12.95 8.97 7.81
C ALA A 16 -13.08 8.55 9.28
N LEU A 17 -13.88 9.27 10.05
CA LEU A 17 -14.22 8.95 11.44
C LEU A 17 -15.48 8.08 11.57
N GLY A 18 -16.06 7.64 10.44
CA GLY A 18 -17.23 6.76 10.42
C GLY A 18 -18.58 7.48 10.42
N ALA A 19 -18.63 8.78 10.11
CA ALA A 19 -19.89 9.47 9.93
C ALA A 19 -20.69 8.86 8.76
N THR A 20 -21.96 8.53 9.02
CA THR A 20 -22.89 7.97 8.03
C THR A 20 -23.89 8.99 7.49
N VAL A 21 -24.02 10.13 8.16
CA VAL A 21 -24.92 11.23 7.82
C VAL A 21 -24.16 12.54 7.98
N ILE A 22 -24.30 13.43 7.01
CA ILE A 22 -23.73 14.78 7.01
C ILE A 22 -24.87 15.77 6.85
N GLU A 23 -24.89 16.78 7.73
CA GLU A 23 -25.85 17.88 7.69
C GLU A 23 -25.10 19.20 7.55
N LYS A 24 -25.54 20.03 6.60
CA LYS A 24 -24.95 21.33 6.30
C LYS A 24 -26.03 22.32 5.89
N HIS A 25 -25.92 23.57 6.32
CA HIS A 25 -26.82 24.64 5.89
C HIS A 25 -26.65 24.92 4.39
N PHE A 26 -27.74 25.28 3.72
CA PHE A 26 -27.77 25.51 2.29
C PHE A 26 -28.59 26.77 1.96
N THR A 27 -28.12 27.56 1.00
CA THR A 27 -28.82 28.72 0.45
C THR A 27 -28.62 28.77 -1.07
N LEU A 28 -29.53 29.43 -1.79
CA LEU A 28 -29.37 29.65 -3.23
C LEU A 28 -28.29 30.70 -3.53
N SER A 29 -28.19 31.72 -2.68
CA SER A 29 -27.24 32.83 -2.77
C SER A 29 -27.03 33.39 -1.37
N ARG A 30 -25.79 33.47 -0.90
CA ARG A 30 -25.47 34.11 0.38
C ARG A 30 -25.73 35.62 0.33
N ALA A 31 -25.67 36.21 -0.86
CA ALA A 31 -25.90 37.63 -1.09
C ALA A 31 -27.34 38.06 -0.79
N ASP A 32 -28.28 37.11 -0.78
CA ASP A 32 -29.70 37.36 -0.47
C ASP A 32 -29.92 37.68 1.01
N GLY A 33 -28.87 37.55 1.83
CA GLY A 33 -28.91 37.81 3.27
C GLY A 33 -29.64 36.71 4.03
N GLY A 34 -29.80 36.89 5.35
CA GLY A 34 -30.34 35.87 6.25
C GLY A 34 -29.37 35.55 7.39
N VAL A 35 -29.93 35.11 8.53
CA VAL A 35 -29.17 34.87 9.77
C VAL A 35 -28.08 33.82 9.60
N ASP A 36 -28.30 32.83 8.73
CA ASP A 36 -27.39 31.70 8.52
C ASP A 36 -26.61 31.78 7.20
N SER A 37 -26.81 32.83 6.41
CA SER A 37 -26.31 32.89 5.03
C SER A 37 -24.78 32.95 4.97
N ALA A 38 -24.12 33.53 5.97
CA ALA A 38 -22.66 33.63 6.01
C ALA A 38 -21.94 32.26 6.06
N PHE A 39 -22.59 31.22 6.57
CA PHE A 39 -21.99 29.88 6.72
C PHE A 39 -22.75 28.76 5.98
N SER A 40 -23.85 29.10 5.30
CA SER A 40 -24.57 28.18 4.42
C SER A 40 -23.78 27.89 3.14
N LEU A 41 -23.89 26.70 2.57
CA LEU A 41 -23.33 26.38 1.25
C LEU A 41 -24.24 26.88 0.13
N GLU A 42 -23.63 27.37 -0.94
CA GLU A 42 -24.31 27.62 -2.21
C GLU A 42 -24.36 26.36 -3.09
N PRO A 43 -25.15 26.36 -4.20
CA PRO A 43 -25.33 25.18 -5.06
C PRO A 43 -24.04 24.47 -5.47
N GLU A 44 -23.01 25.21 -5.87
CA GLU A 44 -21.76 24.59 -6.34
C GLU A 44 -20.92 24.02 -5.19
N GLU A 45 -20.94 24.64 -4.01
CA GLU A 45 -20.26 24.12 -2.83
C GLU A 45 -20.98 22.87 -2.29
N MET A 46 -22.31 22.82 -2.36
CA MET A 46 -23.09 21.63 -1.98
C MET A 46 -22.81 20.46 -2.93
N LYS A 47 -22.74 20.70 -4.24
CA LYS A 47 -22.31 19.66 -5.20
C LYS A 47 -20.90 19.18 -4.92
N LEU A 48 -19.98 20.09 -4.59
CA LEU A 48 -18.62 19.75 -4.21
C LEU A 48 -18.60 18.89 -2.93
N LEU A 49 -19.38 19.26 -1.91
CA LEU A 49 -19.52 18.46 -0.67
C LEU A 49 -19.93 17.02 -0.99
N VAL A 50 -21.01 16.84 -1.76
CA VAL A 50 -21.50 15.50 -2.14
C VAL A 50 -20.43 14.70 -2.87
N ARG A 51 -19.75 15.31 -3.84
CA ARG A 51 -18.69 14.65 -4.61
C ARG A 51 -17.56 14.19 -3.70
N GLU A 52 -17.03 15.09 -2.88
CA GLU A 52 -15.85 14.81 -2.06
C GLU A 52 -16.18 13.86 -0.90
N CYS A 53 -17.38 13.90 -0.33
CA CYS A 53 -17.83 12.91 0.64
C CYS A 53 -17.91 11.50 0.03
N ASN A 54 -18.43 11.37 -1.19
CA ASN A 54 -18.45 10.08 -1.88
C ASN A 54 -17.03 9.61 -2.22
N THR A 55 -16.15 10.49 -2.67
CA THR A 55 -14.73 10.17 -2.92
C THR A 55 -14.04 9.70 -1.64
N ALA A 56 -14.23 10.40 -0.51
CA ALA A 56 -13.67 10.02 0.77
C ALA A 56 -14.20 8.65 1.24
N TYR A 57 -15.50 8.41 1.11
CA TYR A 57 -16.12 7.13 1.46
C TYR A 57 -15.55 5.97 0.64
N GLN A 58 -15.42 6.14 -0.68
CA GLN A 58 -14.81 5.14 -1.55
C GLN A 58 -13.32 4.91 -1.23
N ALA A 59 -12.60 5.97 -0.85
CA ALA A 59 -11.18 5.92 -0.52
C ALA A 59 -10.89 5.14 0.78
N LEU A 60 -11.85 5.05 1.71
CA LEU A 60 -11.69 4.20 2.90
C LEU A 60 -11.52 2.72 2.52
N GLY A 61 -12.07 2.32 1.37
CA GLY A 61 -11.97 0.96 0.86
C GLY A 61 -12.53 -0.07 1.85
N GLU A 62 -12.04 -1.29 1.75
CA GLU A 62 -12.36 -2.37 2.69
C GLU A 62 -11.06 -2.92 3.27
N VAL A 63 -11.05 -3.23 4.57
CA VAL A 63 -9.93 -3.93 5.20
C VAL A 63 -9.85 -5.34 4.62
N ARG A 64 -8.84 -5.61 3.80
CA ARG A 64 -8.62 -6.93 3.18
C ARG A 64 -7.25 -7.45 3.56
N TYR A 65 -7.22 -8.60 4.26
CA TYR A 65 -6.00 -9.26 4.73
C TYR A 65 -5.34 -10.16 3.67
N ASN A 66 -6.00 -10.38 2.53
CA ASN A 66 -5.53 -11.28 1.47
C ASN A 66 -4.89 -10.51 0.33
N THR A 67 -3.80 -11.04 -0.22
CA THR A 67 -3.11 -10.50 -1.40
C THR A 67 -4.07 -10.41 -2.58
N GLN A 68 -4.31 -9.21 -3.11
CA GLN A 68 -5.18 -9.03 -4.27
C GLN A 68 -4.55 -9.63 -5.54
N ALA A 69 -5.37 -9.97 -6.53
CA ALA A 69 -4.89 -10.40 -7.85
C ALA A 69 -3.90 -9.38 -8.46
N GLN A 70 -4.05 -8.10 -8.13
CA GLN A 70 -3.16 -7.02 -8.54
C GLN A 70 -1.77 -7.12 -7.90
N GLU A 71 -1.65 -7.67 -6.69
CA GLU A 71 -0.37 -7.90 -6.02
C GLU A 71 0.40 -9.10 -6.59
N GLN A 72 -0.26 -10.00 -7.34
CA GLN A 72 0.45 -11.11 -7.98
C GLN A 72 1.51 -10.62 -8.96
N LYS A 73 1.20 -9.56 -9.73
CA LYS A 73 2.18 -8.90 -10.60
C LYS A 73 3.31 -8.25 -9.80
N SER A 74 3.05 -7.85 -8.55
CA SER A 74 4.07 -7.29 -7.66
C SER A 74 4.97 -8.36 -7.04
N LEU A 75 4.58 -9.64 -7.03
CA LEU A 75 5.39 -10.73 -6.49
C LEU A 75 6.74 -10.85 -7.20
N GLN A 76 6.76 -10.68 -8.53
CA GLN A 76 7.99 -10.73 -9.34
C GLN A 76 8.98 -9.60 -9.03
N PHE A 77 8.55 -8.54 -8.34
CA PHE A 77 9.43 -7.44 -7.94
C PHE A 77 9.90 -7.55 -6.49
N ARG A 78 9.45 -8.59 -5.76
CA ARG A 78 9.92 -8.83 -4.39
C ARG A 78 11.36 -9.28 -4.41
N ARG A 79 12.10 -8.93 -3.36
CA ARG A 79 13.48 -9.40 -3.18
C ARG A 79 13.49 -10.88 -2.84
N SER A 80 14.44 -11.59 -3.42
CA SER A 80 14.74 -13.00 -3.16
C SER A 80 16.23 -13.26 -3.28
N LEU A 81 16.70 -14.36 -2.72
CA LEU A 81 18.12 -14.72 -2.66
C LEU A 81 18.59 -15.39 -3.95
N TYR A 82 19.76 -14.97 -4.41
CA TYR A 82 20.38 -15.34 -5.68
C TYR A 82 21.88 -15.57 -5.49
N ILE A 83 22.40 -16.50 -6.29
CA ILE A 83 23.83 -16.79 -6.37
C ILE A 83 24.44 -15.87 -7.43
N VAL A 84 25.49 -15.13 -7.11
CA VAL A 84 26.10 -14.12 -8.01
C VAL A 84 27.48 -14.49 -8.54
N GLU A 85 27.96 -15.69 -8.21
CA GLU A 85 29.21 -16.28 -8.66
C GLU A 85 28.98 -17.78 -8.88
N ASP A 86 29.67 -18.39 -9.84
CA ASP A 86 29.60 -19.85 -10.01
C ASP A 86 30.10 -20.55 -8.74
N MET A 87 29.38 -21.57 -8.28
CA MET A 87 29.70 -22.33 -7.08
C MET A 87 29.76 -23.82 -7.36
N LYS A 88 30.75 -24.50 -6.76
CA LYS A 88 30.85 -25.96 -6.79
C LYS A 88 30.20 -26.59 -5.56
N LYS A 89 29.74 -27.83 -5.71
CA LYS A 89 29.23 -28.63 -4.60
C LYS A 89 30.21 -28.62 -3.42
N GLY A 90 29.70 -28.28 -2.24
CA GLY A 90 30.45 -28.22 -0.99
C GLY A 90 31.03 -26.84 -0.65
N GLU A 91 30.96 -25.87 -1.56
CA GLU A 91 31.40 -24.49 -1.30
C GLU A 91 30.44 -23.75 -0.36
N VAL A 92 30.98 -22.78 0.36
CA VAL A 92 30.28 -22.06 1.43
C VAL A 92 29.61 -20.80 0.89
N LEU A 93 28.36 -20.58 1.31
CA LEU A 93 27.63 -19.34 1.07
C LEU A 93 28.22 -18.22 1.92
N THR A 94 28.57 -17.13 1.25
CA THR A 94 29.20 -15.94 1.83
C THR A 94 28.48 -14.69 1.33
N GLU A 95 28.79 -13.55 1.95
CA GLU A 95 28.30 -12.26 1.47
C GLU A 95 28.82 -11.90 0.08
N LYS A 96 29.79 -12.61 -0.50
CA LYS A 96 30.26 -12.33 -1.86
C LYS A 96 29.41 -13.03 -2.91
N ASN A 97 29.08 -14.29 -2.66
CA ASN A 97 28.38 -15.15 -3.62
C ASN A 97 26.86 -15.19 -3.43
N LEU A 98 26.31 -14.66 -2.33
CA LEU A 98 24.87 -14.58 -2.07
C LEU A 98 24.37 -13.13 -2.07
N ARG A 99 23.32 -12.84 -2.86
CA ARG A 99 22.70 -11.50 -2.92
C ARG A 99 21.19 -11.56 -2.89
N SER A 100 20.58 -10.46 -2.44
CA SER A 100 19.12 -10.27 -2.46
C SER A 100 18.71 -9.42 -3.66
N ILE A 101 18.17 -10.05 -4.71
CA ILE A 101 17.80 -9.43 -6.00
C ILE A 101 16.26 -9.33 -6.14
N ARG A 102 15.76 -8.28 -6.81
CA ARG A 102 14.32 -8.07 -7.06
C ARG A 102 13.83 -8.88 -8.28
N SER A 103 13.47 -10.14 -8.05
CA SER A 103 12.85 -11.01 -9.05
C SER A 103 11.75 -11.92 -8.48
N GLY A 104 11.67 -12.06 -7.15
CA GLY A 104 10.63 -12.81 -6.44
C GLY A 104 10.70 -14.33 -6.54
N MET A 105 11.66 -14.91 -7.27
CA MET A 105 11.66 -16.33 -7.61
C MET A 105 12.39 -17.24 -6.60
N GLY A 106 13.35 -16.69 -5.85
CA GLY A 106 14.18 -17.46 -4.91
C GLY A 106 13.70 -17.41 -3.45
N LEU A 107 14.51 -17.95 -2.55
CA LEU A 107 14.27 -17.88 -1.11
C LEU A 107 14.09 -16.44 -0.62
N LYS A 108 13.22 -16.26 0.38
CA LYS A 108 12.99 -14.94 0.98
C LYS A 108 14.27 -14.40 1.64
N PRO A 109 14.57 -13.09 1.54
CA PRO A 109 15.77 -12.48 2.14
C PRO A 109 15.89 -12.67 3.65
N LYS A 110 14.78 -12.93 4.36
CA LYS A 110 14.80 -13.26 5.80
C LYS A 110 15.66 -14.48 6.16
N TYR A 111 15.96 -15.34 5.19
CA TYR A 111 16.84 -16.50 5.40
C TYR A 111 18.32 -16.18 5.18
N TYR A 112 18.67 -14.98 4.72
CA TYR A 112 20.03 -14.62 4.34
C TYR A 112 21.06 -14.97 5.42
N ASP A 113 20.86 -14.46 6.64
CA ASP A 113 21.79 -14.67 7.76
C ASP A 113 21.87 -16.15 8.18
N MET A 114 20.77 -16.90 8.04
CA MET A 114 20.73 -18.34 8.34
C MET A 114 21.50 -19.18 7.31
N LEU A 115 21.64 -18.66 6.09
CA LEU A 115 22.28 -19.35 4.97
C LEU A 115 23.77 -19.04 4.88
N LEU A 116 24.23 -17.90 5.41
CA LEU A 116 25.66 -17.61 5.50
C LEU A 116 26.37 -18.72 6.30
N GLY A 117 27.49 -19.22 5.77
CA GLY A 117 28.22 -20.34 6.35
C GLY A 117 27.69 -21.73 6.00
N LYS A 118 26.51 -21.84 5.37
CA LYS A 118 26.00 -23.12 4.84
C LYS A 118 26.70 -23.51 3.54
N LYS A 119 26.65 -24.79 3.21
CA LYS A 119 27.27 -25.34 1.99
C LYS A 119 26.23 -25.65 0.92
N VAL A 120 26.58 -25.38 -0.33
CA VAL A 120 25.77 -25.81 -1.47
C VAL A 120 25.92 -27.32 -1.68
N ASN A 121 24.84 -28.02 -2.01
CA ASN A 121 24.84 -29.47 -2.18
C ASN A 121 24.99 -29.93 -3.65
N CYS A 122 25.01 -28.97 -4.58
CA CYS A 122 25.16 -29.17 -6.02
C CYS A 122 26.06 -28.08 -6.61
N ASN A 123 26.45 -28.24 -7.89
CA ASN A 123 27.06 -27.17 -8.65
C ASN A 123 25.97 -26.18 -9.07
N ILE A 124 26.27 -24.89 -8.98
CA ILE A 124 25.34 -23.80 -9.23
C ILE A 124 26.05 -22.76 -10.11
N ASP A 125 25.49 -22.46 -11.28
CA ASP A 125 25.99 -21.38 -12.13
C ASP A 125 25.68 -20.01 -11.50
N ARG A 126 26.23 -18.93 -12.04
CA ARG A 126 25.90 -17.56 -11.64
C ARG A 126 24.49 -17.13 -12.08
N ASP A 127 23.87 -16.29 -11.25
CA ASP A 127 22.54 -15.68 -11.38
C ASP A 127 21.28 -16.59 -11.28
N PRO A 128 21.31 -17.85 -10.77
CA PRO A 128 20.10 -18.57 -10.44
C PRO A 128 19.54 -18.11 -9.10
N ALA A 129 18.21 -18.18 -9.02
CA ALA A 129 17.49 -18.08 -7.76
C ALA A 129 17.97 -19.21 -6.81
N LEU A 130 18.29 -18.87 -5.57
CA LEU A 130 18.65 -19.86 -4.57
C LEU A 130 17.38 -20.51 -4.01
N TYR A 131 17.32 -21.83 -4.07
CA TYR A 131 16.23 -22.64 -3.50
C TYR A 131 16.74 -23.50 -2.33
N GLY A 132 15.85 -23.84 -1.39
CA GLY A 132 16.23 -24.62 -0.20
C GLY A 132 16.83 -25.99 -0.52
N ALA A 133 16.40 -26.61 -1.63
CA ALA A 133 16.91 -27.90 -2.09
C ALA A 133 18.39 -27.86 -2.53
N MET A 134 18.98 -26.68 -2.70
CA MET A 134 20.38 -26.49 -3.13
C MET A 134 21.36 -26.41 -1.96
N ILE A 135 20.88 -26.50 -0.72
CA ILE A 135 21.63 -26.23 0.51
C ILE A 135 21.69 -27.49 1.38
N SER A 136 22.83 -27.72 2.03
CA SER A 136 23.04 -28.81 3.00
C SER A 136 22.78 -28.39 4.44
#